data_AF-A0A8T5SS83-F1
#
_entry.id   AF-A0A8T5SS83-F1
#
_cell.length_a   1.000
_cell.length_b   1.000
_cell.length_c   1.000
_cell.angle_alpha   90.00
_cell.angle_beta   90.00
_cell.angle_gamma   90.00
#
_symmetry.space_group_name_H-M   'P 1'
#
loop_
_entity.id
_entity.type
_entity.pdbx_description
1 polymer ?
#
loop_
_entity_poly.entity_id
_entity_poly.type
_entity_poly.pdbx_seq_one_letter_code
_entity_poly.pdbx_strand_id
1 'polypeptide(L)'
;MSSTSKLKLQPDEETSLRDELLGKFEREKHGLKNREISVMTRLSTDIVEILDALVELEIFKSRSEVVASFVEKAIMEKKSVFDSISKQASDIEKKREAAKHLAFKAIQSSKE
;
A
#
# COMPACT_ATOMS: atom_id res chain seq x y z
N MET A 1 -52.42 20.30 29.09
CA MET A 1 -52.12 19.90 27.70
C MET A 1 -50.65 20.16 27.42
N SER A 2 -49.96 19.12 26.96
CA SER A 2 -48.69 19.11 26.21
C SER A 2 -47.45 19.79 26.80
N SER A 3 -46.78 19.06 27.68
CA SER A 3 -45.31 19.01 27.71
C SER A 3 -44.83 18.09 26.58
N THR A 4 -43.92 18.57 25.73
CA THR A 4 -42.82 17.79 25.11
C THR A 4 -42.05 18.69 24.15
N SER A 5 -40.95 19.24 24.65
CA SER A 5 -39.88 19.84 23.88
C SER A 5 -39.22 18.76 23.00
N LYS A 6 -39.37 18.87 21.68
CA LYS A 6 -38.65 18.05 20.70
C LYS A 6 -37.18 18.43 20.69
N LEU A 7 -36.33 17.59 21.26
CA LEU A 7 -34.89 17.59 21.00
C LEU A 7 -34.68 17.11 19.55
N LYS A 8 -34.28 18.02 18.68
CA LYS A 8 -33.65 17.69 17.39
C LYS A 8 -32.26 17.14 17.68
N LEU A 9 -32.02 15.86 17.42
CA LEU A 9 -30.66 15.38 17.21
C LEU A 9 -30.24 15.78 15.79
N GLN A 10 -29.21 16.62 15.70
CA GLN A 10 -28.40 16.76 14.49
C GLN A 10 -27.42 15.58 14.46
N PRO A 11 -27.18 14.93 13.32
CA PRO A 11 -26.09 13.98 13.20
C PRO A 11 -24.81 14.79 13.01
N ASP A 12 -24.01 14.90 14.06
CA ASP A 12 -22.66 15.45 13.98
C ASP A 12 -21.75 14.50 13.19
N GLU A 13 -20.95 15.11 12.33
CA GLU A 13 -19.97 14.53 11.42
C GLU A 13 -18.90 13.71 12.16
N GLU A 14 -19.15 12.42 12.41
CA GLU A 14 -18.08 11.43 12.48
C GLU A 14 -17.72 11.03 11.05
N THR A 15 -16.88 11.83 10.39
CA THR A 15 -16.03 11.31 9.32
C THR A 15 -15.19 10.21 9.95
N SER A 16 -15.59 8.97 9.69
CA SER A 16 -14.98 7.80 10.29
C SER A 16 -13.49 7.77 9.94
N LEU A 17 -12.63 7.33 10.87
CA LEU A 17 -11.23 6.95 10.58
C LEU A 17 -11.16 6.04 9.33
N ARG A 18 -12.20 5.22 9.15
CA ARG A 18 -12.43 4.39 7.98
C ARG A 18 -12.53 5.19 6.68
N ASP A 19 -13.22 6.32 6.67
CA ASP A 19 -13.39 7.16 5.47
C ASP A 19 -12.09 7.91 5.10
N GLU A 20 -11.29 8.30 6.11
CA GLU A 20 -9.97 8.88 5.87
C GLU A 20 -8.99 7.85 5.28
N LEU A 21 -9.07 6.59 5.73
CA LEU A 21 -8.27 5.49 5.21
C LEU A 21 -8.75 5.02 3.83
N LEU A 22 -10.07 4.83 3.64
CA LEU A 22 -10.68 4.32 2.41
C LEU A 22 -10.75 5.37 1.28
N GLY A 23 -10.89 6.65 1.60
CA GLY A 23 -10.98 7.74 0.61
C GLY A 23 -9.74 7.90 -0.28
N LYS A 24 -8.62 7.26 0.08
CA LYS A 24 -7.41 7.16 -0.76
C LYS A 24 -7.47 6.03 -1.79
N PHE A 25 -8.29 5.00 -1.58
CA PHE A 25 -8.38 3.83 -2.45
C PHE A 25 -9.33 4.04 -3.64
N GLU A 26 -10.26 5.01 -3.57
CA GLU A 26 -11.27 5.19 -4.62
C GLU A 26 -10.81 6.03 -5.83
N ARG A 27 -9.54 6.47 -5.90
CA ARG A 27 -9.09 7.31 -7.02
C ARG A 27 -8.63 6.49 -8.22
N GLU A 28 -9.37 6.73 -9.30
CA GLU A 28 -9.04 6.55 -10.73
C GLU A 28 -9.45 5.24 -11.41
N LYS A 29 -10.74 5.20 -11.79
CA LYS A 29 -11.32 4.28 -12.78
C LYS A 29 -10.87 4.58 -14.22
N HIS A 30 -9.58 4.61 -14.60
CA HIS A 30 -9.21 4.55 -16.03
C HIS A 30 -7.85 3.90 -16.31
N GLY A 31 -7.90 2.79 -17.07
CA GLY A 31 -6.86 2.41 -18.05
C GLY A 31 -5.64 1.66 -17.52
N LEU A 32 -5.69 0.31 -17.53
CA LEU A 32 -4.57 -0.66 -17.60
C LEU A 32 -3.38 -0.53 -16.61
N LYS A 33 -3.32 0.51 -15.77
CA LYS A 33 -2.26 0.78 -14.77
C LYS A 33 -2.58 0.29 -13.37
N ASN A 34 -3.83 -0.09 -13.11
CA ASN A 34 -4.30 -0.57 -11.80
C ASN A 34 -4.45 -2.09 -11.78
N ARG A 35 -3.47 -2.84 -12.27
CA ARG A 35 -3.40 -4.26 -11.87
C ARG A 35 -2.96 -4.25 -10.41
N GLU A 36 -3.87 -4.55 -9.51
CA GLU A 36 -3.52 -4.88 -8.13
C GLU A 36 -2.49 -6.02 -8.15
N ILE A 37 -1.30 -5.75 -7.61
CA ILE A 37 -0.23 -6.75 -7.52
C ILE A 37 -0.42 -7.47 -6.20
N SER A 38 -0.84 -8.74 -6.27
CA SER A 38 -0.92 -9.57 -5.09
C SER A 38 0.49 -10.01 -4.67
N VAL A 39 0.80 -9.80 -3.39
CA VAL A 39 2.03 -10.28 -2.76
C VAL A 39 1.64 -11.38 -1.77
N MET A 40 2.14 -12.59 -1.99
CA MET A 40 2.00 -13.69 -1.05
C MET A 40 3.21 -13.73 -0.13
N THR A 41 2.99 -13.64 1.18
CA THR A 41 4.04 -13.70 2.19
C THR A 41 3.67 -14.62 3.34
N ARG A 42 4.67 -15.04 4.12
CA ARG A 42 4.48 -15.78 5.37
C ARG A 42 4.55 -14.80 6.54
N LEU A 43 3.61 -14.91 7.48
CA LEU A 43 3.59 -14.18 8.73
C LEU A 43 3.64 -15.18 9.89
N SER A 44 4.13 -14.76 11.06
CA SER A 44 4.08 -15.58 12.27
C SER A 44 2.64 -15.77 12.74
N THR A 45 2.40 -16.86 13.46
CA THR A 45 1.09 -17.17 14.04
C THR A 45 0.56 -16.00 14.88
N ASP A 46 1.40 -15.46 15.78
CA ASP A 46 1.03 -14.34 16.65
C ASP A 46 0.53 -13.11 15.87
N ILE A 47 1.16 -12.81 14.72
CA ILE A 47 0.71 -11.70 13.87
C ILE A 47 -0.63 -12.04 13.22
N VAL A 48 -0.81 -13.26 12.72
CA VAL A 48 -2.08 -13.68 12.09
C VAL A 48 -3.24 -13.61 13.09
N GLU A 49 -3.02 -14.00 14.35
CA GLU A 49 -4.02 -13.89 15.42
C GLU A 49 -4.43 -12.43 15.68
N ILE A 50 -3.49 -11.49 15.65
CA ILE A 50 -3.79 -10.05 15.75
C ILE A 50 -4.60 -9.57 14.54
N LEU A 51 -4.23 -10.00 13.32
CA LEU A 51 -5.00 -9.67 12.11
C LEU A 51 -6.43 -10.21 12.19
N ASP A 52 -6.60 -11.41 12.73
CA ASP A 52 -7.91 -12.02 12.94
C ASP A 52 -8.77 -11.23 13.90
N ALA A 53 -8.23 -10.84 15.05
CA ALA A 53 -8.95 -10.00 16.01
C ALA A 53 -9.41 -8.67 15.38
N LEU A 54 -8.57 -8.05 14.54
CA LEU A 54 -8.92 -6.81 13.85
C LEU A 54 -10.04 -6.98 12.80
N VAL A 55 -10.14 -8.16 12.18
CA VAL A 55 -11.21 -8.47 11.23
C VAL A 55 -12.48 -8.90 11.96
N GLU A 56 -12.37 -9.70 13.02
CA GLU A 56 -13.49 -10.16 13.84
C GLU A 56 -14.21 -9.00 14.53
N LEU A 57 -13.48 -7.96 14.92
CA LEU A 57 -14.03 -6.71 15.45
C LEU A 57 -14.60 -5.78 14.37
N GLU A 58 -14.67 -6.23 13.11
CA GLU A 58 -15.17 -5.48 11.94
C GLU A 58 -14.45 -4.14 11.68
N ILE A 59 -13.24 -3.95 12.23
CA ILE A 59 -12.41 -2.76 11.98
C ILE A 59 -11.92 -2.79 10.52
N PHE A 60 -11.61 -3.99 10.01
CA PHE A 60 -11.24 -4.24 8.62
C PHE A 60 -12.08 -5.39 8.06
N LYS A 61 -12.31 -5.40 6.74
CA LYS A 61 -13.13 -6.42 6.07
C LYS A 61 -12.37 -7.71 5.80
N SER A 62 -11.03 -7.67 5.81
CA SER A 62 -10.19 -8.83 5.53
C SER A 62 -8.76 -8.68 6.07
N ARG A 63 -8.07 -9.80 6.32
CA ARG A 63 -6.65 -9.79 6.74
C ARG A 63 -5.76 -9.08 5.72
N SER A 64 -6.03 -9.24 4.43
CA SER A 64 -5.30 -8.56 3.34
C SER A 64 -5.45 -7.04 3.40
N GLU A 65 -6.62 -6.54 3.77
CA GLU A 65 -6.86 -5.10 3.95
C GLU A 65 -6.05 -4.56 5.13
N VAL A 66 -6.07 -5.26 6.28
CA VAL A 66 -5.26 -4.89 7.45
C VAL A 66 -3.77 -4.77 7.09
N VAL A 67 -3.23 -5.79 6.41
CA VAL A 67 -1.83 -5.82 6.00
C VAL A 67 -1.51 -4.70 5.01
N ALA A 68 -2.37 -4.48 4.01
CA ALA A 68 -2.19 -3.42 3.02
C ALA A 68 -2.17 -2.05 3.70
N SER A 69 -3.12 -1.76 4.60
CA SER A 69 -3.17 -0.50 5.33
C SER A 69 -1.94 -0.25 6.20
N PHE A 70 -1.46 -1.28 6.93
CA PHE A 70 -0.26 -1.11 7.75
C PHE A 70 1.01 -0.94 6.92
N VAL A 71 1.17 -1.69 5.83
CA VAL A 71 2.32 -1.55 4.93
C VAL A 71 2.32 -0.19 4.26
N GLU A 72 1.17 0.26 3.75
CA GLU A 72 1.04 1.59 3.15
C GLU A 72 1.40 2.69 4.15
N LYS A 73 0.83 2.63 5.37
CA LYS A 73 1.15 3.58 6.43
C LYS A 73 2.65 3.62 6.72
N ALA A 74 3.28 2.46 6.90
CA ALA A 74 4.72 2.37 7.19
C ALA A 74 5.59 2.95 6.06
N ILE A 75 5.20 2.75 4.79
CA ILE A 75 5.91 3.32 3.64
C ILE A 75 5.67 4.84 3.58
N MET A 76 4.42 5.29 3.74
CA MET A 76 4.04 6.70 3.64
C MET A 76 4.67 7.56 4.73
N GLU A 77 4.80 7.05 5.96
CA GLU A 77 5.48 7.74 7.07
C GLU A 77 6.94 8.10 6.74
N LYS A 78 7.60 7.34 5.87
CA LYS A 78 9.00 7.54 5.46
C LYS A 78 9.14 7.61 3.95
N LYS A 79 8.14 8.18 3.26
CA LYS A 79 8.04 8.15 1.79
C LYS A 79 9.31 8.61 1.09
N SER A 80 9.90 9.73 1.51
CA SER A 80 11.13 10.26 0.90
C SER A 80 12.32 9.29 0.95
N VAL A 81 12.44 8.53 2.03
CA VAL A 81 13.49 7.51 2.19
C VAL A 81 13.23 6.34 1.25
N PHE A 82 12.00 5.83 1.20
CA PHE A 82 11.63 4.75 0.30
C PHE A 82 11.72 5.14 -1.18
N ASP A 83 11.37 6.38 -1.54
CA ASP A 83 11.55 6.92 -2.89
C ASP A 83 13.04 6.96 -3.27
N SER A 84 13.91 7.37 -2.32
CA SER A 84 15.36 7.35 -2.51
C SER A 84 15.91 5.93 -2.70
N ILE A 85 15.44 4.97 -1.90
CA ILE A 85 15.78 3.55 -2.04
C ILE A 85 15.35 3.03 -3.43
N SER A 86 14.12 3.34 -3.85
CA SER A 86 13.59 2.94 -5.16
C SER A 86 14.43 3.52 -6.30
N LYS A 87 14.83 4.79 -6.20
CA LYS A 87 15.70 5.43 -7.18
C LYS A 87 17.07 4.75 -7.26
N GLN A 88 17.69 4.47 -6.11
CA GLN A 88 18.98 3.78 -6.06
C GLN A 88 18.91 2.37 -6.67
N ALA A 89 17.83 1.62 -6.41
CA ALA A 89 17.61 0.31 -7.00
C ALA A 89 17.56 0.39 -8.55
N SER A 90 16.84 1.37 -9.10
CA SER A 90 16.77 1.60 -10.55
C SER A 90 18.14 1.98 -11.14
N ASP A 91 18.91 2.81 -10.45
CA ASP A 91 20.25 3.21 -10.92
C ASP A 91 21.24 2.04 -10.90
N ILE A 92 21.14 1.14 -9.93
CA ILE A 92 21.92 -0.10 -9.87
C ILE A 92 21.57 -1.00 -11.06
N GLU A 93 20.29 -1.16 -11.38
CA GLU A 93 19.84 -1.95 -12.52
C GLU A 93 20.42 -1.42 -13.83
N LYS A 94 20.32 -0.11 -14.09
CA LYS A 94 20.90 0.52 -15.28
C LYS A 94 22.40 0.30 -15.38
N LYS A 95 23.14 0.47 -14.27
CA LYS A 95 24.58 0.23 -14.24
C LYS A 95 24.92 -1.23 -14.51
N ARG A 96 24.14 -2.17 -13.97
CA ARG A 96 24.30 -3.61 -14.20
C ARG A 96 24.10 -3.94 -15.68
N GLU A 97 23.05 -3.42 -16.31
CA GLU A 97 22.80 -3.64 -17.74
C GLU A 97 23.87 -2.99 -18.62
N ALA A 98 24.31 -1.77 -18.32
CA ALA A 98 25.42 -1.14 -19.02
C ALA A 98 26.71 -1.97 -18.95
N ALA A 99 27.05 -2.51 -17.78
CA ALA A 99 28.20 -3.38 -17.60
C ALA A 99 28.09 -4.68 -18.40
N LYS A 100 26.90 -5.33 -18.42
CA LYS A 100 26.64 -6.51 -19.25
C LYS A 100 26.84 -6.21 -20.74
N HIS A 101 26.35 -5.06 -21.22
CA HIS A 101 26.53 -4.64 -22.61
C HIS A 101 28.00 -4.41 -22.96
N LEU A 102 28.78 -3.78 -22.07
CA LEU A 102 30.22 -3.60 -22.29
C LEU A 102 30.96 -4.94 -22.38
N ALA A 103 30.67 -5.87 -21.46
CA ALA A 103 31.26 -7.21 -21.47
C ALA A 103 30.91 -7.96 -22.77
N PHE A 104 29.64 -7.90 -23.21
CA PHE A 104 29.19 -8.54 -24.44
C PHE A 104 29.92 -7.97 -25.67
N LYS A 105 30.05 -6.65 -25.77
CA LYS A 105 30.79 -6.00 -26.87
C LYS A 105 32.24 -6.44 -26.92
N ALA A 106 32.93 -6.49 -25.77
CA ALA A 106 34.33 -6.91 -25.70
C ALA A 106 34.56 -8.35 -26.17
N ILE A 107 33.62 -9.25 -25.85
CA ILE A 107 33.65 -10.66 -26.29
C ILE A 107 33.37 -10.80 -27.80
N GLN A 108 32.53 -9.93 -28.37
CA GLN A 108 32.25 -9.97 -29.81
C GLN A 108 33.36 -9.34 -30.66
N SER A 109 33.94 -8.23 -30.21
CA SER A 109 35.03 -7.55 -30.92
C SER A 109 36.35 -8.33 -30.95
N SER A 110 36.43 -9.46 -30.25
CA SER A 110 37.58 -10.38 -30.25
C SER A 110 37.35 -11.61 -31.16
N LYS A 111 36.22 -11.68 -31.88
CA LYS A 111 35.89 -12.72 -32.87
C LYS A 111 36.04 -12.27 -34.32
N GLU A 112 36.38 -11.00 -34.57
CA GLU A 112 36.80 -10.45 -35.87
C GLU A 112 38.33 -10.32 -35.90
#